data_AF-A0A6V8MEY7-F1
#
_entry.id   AF-A0A6V8MEY7-F1
#
_cell.length_a   1.000
_cell.length_b   1.000
_cell.length_c   1.000
_cell.angle_alpha   90.00
_cell.angle_beta   90.00
_cell.angle_gamma   90.00
#
_symmetry.space_group_name_H-M   'P 1'
#
loop_
_entity.id
_entity.type
_entity.pdbx_description
1 polymer ?
#
loop_
_entity_poly.entity_id
_entity_poly.type
_entity_poly.pdbx_seq_one_letter_code
_entity_poly.pdbx_strand_id
1 'polypeptide(L)'
;MLVISERQMEAMGKAMMDRFVAITLDFIRINFPEWSGSQSNDALTAFVRSMIKFAQEHEIRQEISIQKLIEYKILFQFDTPLSPQLVSILTKVDLAEDSRLEYFKRQIEDLSPLIKLTLEGVMENWP
;
A
#
# COMPACT_ATOMS: atom_id res chain seq x y z
N MET A 1 5.66 -10.41 -38.94
CA MET A 1 5.22 -11.12 -37.72
C MET A 1 6.27 -10.90 -36.66
N LEU A 2 5.99 -10.08 -35.63
CA LEU A 2 6.91 -9.85 -34.52
C LEU A 2 6.81 -11.03 -33.55
N VAL A 3 7.85 -11.86 -33.48
CA VAL A 3 7.94 -12.94 -32.48
C VAL A 3 8.71 -12.37 -31.29
N ILE A 4 7.98 -12.02 -30.23
CA ILE A 4 8.57 -11.60 -28.96
C ILE A 4 8.99 -12.85 -28.20
N SER A 5 10.26 -12.94 -27.81
CA SER A 5 10.76 -14.06 -27.00
C SER A 5 10.34 -13.92 -25.53
N GLU A 6 10.21 -15.03 -24.81
CA GLU A 6 9.90 -15.05 -23.37
C GLU A 6 10.86 -14.16 -22.56
N ARG A 7 12.16 -14.18 -22.89
CA ARG A 7 13.17 -13.32 -22.27
C ARG A 7 12.90 -11.83 -22.46
N GLN A 8 12.35 -11.44 -23.62
CA GLN A 8 11.97 -10.04 -23.88
C GLN A 8 10.72 -9.66 -23.08
N MET A 9 9.76 -10.58 -22.91
CA MET A 9 8.59 -10.34 -22.05
C MET A 9 8.99 -10.18 -20.57
N GLU A 10 9.88 -11.03 -20.07
CA GLU A 10 10.40 -10.92 -18.70
C GLU A 10 11.19 -9.63 -18.47
N ALA A 11 12.07 -9.27 -19.42
CA ALA A 11 12.85 -8.04 -19.35
C ALA A 11 11.94 -6.79 -19.38
N MET A 12 10.89 -6.79 -20.21
CA MET A 12 9.89 -5.73 -20.25
C MET A 12 9.10 -5.67 -18.94
N GLY A 13 8.67 -6.81 -18.39
CA GLY A 13 7.98 -6.89 -17.11
C GLY A 13 8.81 -6.31 -15.96
N LYS A 14 10.09 -6.67 -15.90
CA LYS A 14 11.02 -6.13 -14.91
C LYS A 14 11.22 -4.63 -15.07
N ALA A 15 11.42 -4.13 -16.29
CA ALA A 15 11.60 -2.71 -16.55
C ALA A 15 10.36 -1.88 -16.17
N MET A 16 9.15 -2.40 -16.46
CA MET A 16 7.90 -1.76 -16.03
C MET A 16 7.78 -1.73 -14.50
N MET A 17 8.09 -2.84 -13.83
CA MET A 17 8.07 -2.93 -12.37
C MET A 17 9.05 -1.95 -11.73
N ASP A 18 10.30 -1.90 -12.20
CA ASP A 18 11.31 -1.00 -11.64
C ASP A 18 10.94 0.47 -11.88
N ARG A 19 10.34 0.79 -13.04
CA ARG A 19 9.78 2.12 -13.31
C ARG A 19 8.65 2.47 -12.34
N PHE A 20 7.72 1.54 -12.10
CA PHE A 20 6.61 1.78 -11.18
C PHE A 20 7.09 1.97 -9.74
N VAL A 21 8.09 1.20 -9.31
CA VAL A 21 8.75 1.38 -8.01
C VAL A 21 9.35 2.78 -7.89
N ALA A 22 10.08 3.26 -8.91
CA ALA A 22 10.65 4.61 -8.90
C ALA A 22 9.58 5.70 -8.80
N ILE A 23 8.53 5.63 -9.62
CA ILE A 23 7.39 6.57 -9.58
C ILE A 23 6.74 6.59 -8.19
N THR A 24 6.57 5.40 -7.60
CA THR A 24 5.92 5.27 -6.29
C THR A 24 6.81 5.79 -5.16
N LEU A 25 8.14 5.61 -5.24
CA LEU A 25 9.07 6.21 -4.29
C LEU A 25 9.01 7.74 -4.34
N ASP A 26 8.94 8.33 -5.54
CA ASP A 26 8.80 9.78 -5.70
C ASP A 26 7.45 10.26 -5.14
N PHE A 27 6.36 9.54 -5.43
CA PHE A 27 5.06 9.80 -4.83
C PHE A 27 5.12 9.81 -3.30
N ILE A 28 5.75 8.81 -2.68
CA ILE A 28 5.89 8.72 -1.22
C ILE A 28 6.68 9.90 -0.67
N ARG A 29 7.81 10.26 -1.29
CA ARG A 29 8.67 11.36 -0.83
C ARG A 29 8.00 12.72 -0.91
N ILE A 30 7.21 12.93 -1.96
CA ILE A 30 6.49 14.19 -2.18
C ILE A 30 5.32 14.32 -1.18
N ASN A 31 4.54 13.25 -0.98
CA ASN A 31 3.31 13.31 -0.19
C ASN A 31 3.52 13.02 1.30
N PHE A 32 4.57 12.28 1.67
CA PHE A 32 4.88 11.88 3.05
C PHE A 32 6.35 12.16 3.40
N PRO A 33 6.82 13.43 3.32
CA PRO A 33 8.22 13.78 3.54
C PRO A 33 8.70 13.46 4.97
N GLU A 34 7.85 13.64 5.98
CA GLU A 34 8.20 13.33 7.38
C GLU A 34 8.36 11.83 7.62
N TRP A 35 7.41 11.03 7.14
CA TRP A 35 7.47 9.57 7.25
C TRP A 35 8.67 9.01 6.46
N SER A 36 8.83 9.45 5.21
CA SER A 36 9.89 8.94 4.33
C SER A 36 11.29 9.44 4.70
N GLY A 37 11.42 10.64 5.27
CA GLY A 37 12.69 11.20 5.72
C GLY A 37 13.33 10.40 6.87
N SER A 38 12.54 9.62 7.62
CA SER A 38 13.01 8.73 8.67
C SER A 38 13.51 7.36 8.15
N GLN A 39 13.31 7.05 6.87
CA GLN A 39 13.57 5.75 6.26
C GLN A 39 14.77 5.81 5.32
N SER A 40 15.55 4.71 5.24
CA SER A 40 16.58 4.59 4.20
C SER A 40 15.95 4.33 2.83
N ASN A 41 16.68 4.64 1.75
CA ASN A 41 16.21 4.35 0.39
C ASN A 41 15.92 2.84 0.18
N ASP A 42 16.73 1.98 0.77
CA ASP A 42 16.55 0.52 0.69
C ASP A 42 15.28 0.08 1.45
N ALA A 43 15.00 0.68 2.62
CA ALA A 43 13.80 0.43 3.39
C ALA A 43 12.53 0.87 2.64
N LEU A 44 12.54 2.06 2.04
CA LEU A 44 11.44 2.55 1.21
C LEU A 44 11.20 1.64 -0.01
N THR A 45 12.27 1.20 -0.66
CA THR A 45 12.19 0.29 -1.82
C THR A 45 11.62 -1.07 -1.40
N ALA A 46 12.08 -1.62 -0.28
CA ALA A 46 11.57 -2.88 0.26
C ALA A 46 10.09 -2.75 0.63
N PHE A 47 9.70 -1.63 1.25
CA PHE A 47 8.31 -1.32 1.58
C PHE A 47 7.43 -1.27 0.33
N VAL A 48 7.80 -0.50 -0.69
CA VAL A 48 7.03 -0.42 -1.95
C VAL A 48 6.88 -1.80 -2.60
N ARG A 49 7.97 -2.57 -2.69
CA ARG A 49 7.92 -3.93 -3.26
C ARG A 49 7.01 -4.86 -2.45
N SER A 50 7.02 -4.75 -1.12
CA SER A 50 6.13 -5.53 -0.26
C SER A 50 4.65 -5.17 -0.50
N MET A 51 4.34 -3.90 -0.68
CA MET A 51 2.98 -3.43 -0.96
C MET A 51 2.50 -3.81 -2.36
N ILE A 52 3.40 -3.82 -3.36
CA ILE A 52 3.08 -4.34 -4.69
C ILE A 52 2.75 -5.83 -4.63
N LYS A 53 3.55 -6.62 -3.90
CA LYS A 53 3.30 -8.05 -3.72
C LYS A 53 1.96 -8.28 -3.02
N PHE A 54 1.70 -7.55 -1.94
CA PHE A 54 0.43 -7.58 -1.22
C PHE A 54 -0.76 -7.25 -2.14
N ALA A 55 -0.65 -6.19 -2.95
CA ALA A 55 -1.68 -5.82 -3.91
C ALA A 55 -1.95 -6.94 -4.93
N GLN A 56 -0.90 -7.59 -5.43
CA GLN A 56 -1.04 -8.73 -6.36
C GLN A 56 -1.76 -9.92 -5.72
N GLU A 57 -1.44 -10.25 -4.47
CA GLU A 57 -2.09 -11.32 -3.70
C GLU A 57 -3.59 -11.05 -3.46
N HIS A 58 -4.00 -9.78 -3.48
CA HIS A 58 -5.38 -9.34 -3.29
C HIS A 58 -6.08 -8.86 -4.58
N GLU A 59 -5.54 -9.21 -5.75
CA GLU A 59 -6.11 -8.85 -7.06
C GLU A 59 -6.33 -7.33 -7.26
N ILE A 60 -5.42 -6.52 -6.72
CA ILE A 60 -5.35 -5.08 -6.94
C ILE A 60 -4.27 -4.83 -8.00
N ARG A 61 -4.68 -4.36 -9.18
CA ARG A 61 -3.83 -4.37 -10.38
C ARG A 61 -3.50 -2.99 -10.92
N GLN A 62 -4.32 -1.99 -10.64
CA GLN A 62 -4.09 -0.65 -11.17
C GLN A 62 -3.03 0.06 -10.32
N GLU A 63 -2.07 0.70 -10.99
CA GLU A 63 -0.98 1.44 -10.35
C GLU A 63 -1.50 2.48 -9.35
N ILE A 64 -2.56 3.20 -9.72
CA ILE A 64 -3.19 4.22 -8.87
C ILE A 64 -3.77 3.61 -7.59
N SER A 65 -4.35 2.42 -7.66
CA SER A 65 -4.91 1.72 -6.52
C SER A 65 -3.83 1.19 -5.59
N ILE A 66 -2.71 0.74 -6.15
CA ILE A 66 -1.54 0.33 -5.35
C ILE A 66 -0.97 1.54 -4.59
N GLN A 67 -0.89 2.71 -5.23
CA GLN A 67 -0.48 3.95 -4.57
C GLN A 67 -1.45 4.36 -3.45
N LYS A 68 -2.77 4.24 -3.67
CA LYS A 68 -3.78 4.45 -2.62
C LYS A 68 -3.61 3.47 -1.45
N LEU A 69 -3.35 2.19 -1.70
CA LEU A 69 -3.08 1.21 -0.65
C LEU A 69 -1.82 1.55 0.16
N ILE A 70 -0.79 2.04 -0.52
CA ILE A 70 0.45 2.51 0.12
C ILE A 70 0.15 3.71 1.03
N GLU A 71 -0.60 4.69 0.54
CA GLU A 71 -1.06 5.83 1.33
C GLU A 71 -1.83 5.34 2.57
N TYR A 72 -2.79 4.42 2.40
CA TYR A 72 -3.55 3.87 3.52
C TYR A 72 -2.67 3.14 4.53
N LYS A 73 -1.62 2.43 4.06
CA LYS A 73 -0.67 1.74 4.94
C LYS A 73 0.15 2.73 5.77
N ILE A 74 0.54 3.86 5.17
CA ILE A 74 1.27 4.93 5.88
C ILE A 74 0.36 5.62 6.90
N LEU A 75 -0.88 5.96 6.51
CA LEU A 75 -1.80 6.74 7.33
C LEU A 75 -2.42 5.94 8.49
N PHE A 76 -2.86 4.72 8.22
CA PHE A 76 -3.66 3.92 9.16
C PHE A 76 -2.88 2.76 9.77
N GLN A 77 -1.66 2.49 9.28
CA GLN A 77 -0.78 1.42 9.77
C GLN A 77 -1.47 0.05 9.88
N PHE A 78 -2.45 -0.24 9.01
CA PHE A 78 -3.22 -1.49 9.07
C PHE A 78 -2.31 -2.72 8.97
N ASP A 79 -2.70 -3.82 9.61
CA ASP A 79 -1.88 -5.03 9.69
C ASP A 79 -1.76 -5.79 8.35
N THR A 80 -0.63 -6.47 8.18
CA THR A 80 -0.38 -7.40 7.07
C THR A 80 0.19 -8.70 7.65
N PRO A 81 -0.51 -9.85 7.56
CA PRO A 81 -1.72 -10.10 6.76
C PRO A 81 -2.99 -9.43 7.32
N LEU A 82 -3.93 -9.13 6.42
CA LEU A 82 -5.23 -8.55 6.77
C LEU A 82 -6.12 -9.54 7.54
N SER A 83 -7.06 -8.99 8.32
CA SER A 83 -8.16 -9.79 8.86
C SER A 83 -9.05 -10.35 7.73
N PRO A 84 -9.70 -11.51 7.93
CA PRO A 84 -10.57 -12.10 6.89
C PRO A 84 -11.65 -11.16 6.36
N GLN A 85 -12.16 -10.27 7.23
CA GLN A 85 -13.14 -9.26 6.87
C GLN A 85 -12.55 -8.26 5.86
N LEU A 86 -11.36 -7.73 6.15
CA LEU A 86 -10.67 -6.79 5.28
C LEU A 86 -10.21 -7.44 3.96
N VAL A 87 -9.80 -8.72 4.00
CA VAL A 87 -9.51 -9.49 2.78
C VAL A 87 -10.73 -9.57 1.88
N SER A 88 -11.90 -9.90 2.44
CA SER A 88 -13.14 -10.08 1.66
C SER A 88 -13.57 -8.83 0.88
N ILE A 89 -13.18 -7.65 1.37
CA ILE A 89 -13.41 -6.37 0.72
C ILE A 89 -12.51 -6.21 -0.50
N LEU A 90 -11.21 -6.45 -0.32
CA LEU A 90 -10.24 -6.28 -1.39
C LEU A 90 -10.40 -7.34 -2.48
N THR A 91 -10.98 -8.50 -2.19
CA THR A 91 -11.18 -9.57 -3.19
C THR A 91 -12.60 -9.59 -3.77
N LYS A 92 -13.40 -8.54 -3.58
CA LYS A 92 -14.80 -8.51 -4.02
C LYS A 92 -14.95 -8.30 -5.53
N VAL A 93 -15.12 -9.40 -6.27
CA VAL A 93 -15.09 -9.41 -7.75
C VAL A 93 -16.22 -8.62 -8.43
N ASP A 94 -17.31 -8.34 -7.72
CA ASP A 94 -18.46 -7.56 -8.22
C ASP A 94 -18.24 -6.04 -8.14
N LEU A 95 -17.14 -5.59 -7.51
CA LEU A 95 -16.83 -4.18 -7.34
C LEU A 95 -15.59 -3.75 -8.12
N ALA A 96 -15.66 -2.55 -8.68
CA ALA A 96 -14.49 -1.89 -9.24
C ALA A 96 -13.41 -1.71 -8.15
N GLU A 97 -12.14 -1.73 -8.57
CA GLU A 97 -11.00 -1.62 -7.66
C GLU A 97 -11.04 -0.36 -6.79
N ASP A 98 -11.39 0.78 -7.37
CA ASP A 98 -11.60 2.02 -6.61
C ASP A 98 -12.70 1.87 -5.55
N SER A 99 -13.83 1.24 -5.88
CA SER A 99 -14.91 1.02 -4.91
C SER A 99 -14.49 0.06 -3.78
N ARG A 100 -13.71 -0.98 -4.09
CA ARG A 100 -13.12 -1.88 -3.08
C ARG A 100 -12.21 -1.10 -2.14
N LEU A 101 -11.37 -0.22 -2.67
CA LEU A 101 -10.45 0.60 -1.88
C LEU A 101 -11.16 1.64 -1.02
N GLU A 102 -12.19 2.31 -1.54
CA GLU A 102 -12.98 3.26 -0.74
C GLU A 102 -13.70 2.55 0.42
N TYR A 103 -14.25 1.35 0.18
CA TYR A 103 -14.85 0.57 1.26
C TYR A 103 -13.80 0.08 2.26
N PHE A 104 -12.65 -0.39 1.78
CA PHE A 104 -11.53 -0.80 2.63
C PHE A 104 -11.06 0.35 3.52
N LYS A 105 -10.87 1.55 2.94
CA LYS A 105 -10.48 2.77 3.66
C LYS A 105 -11.44 3.08 4.79
N ARG A 106 -12.76 3.06 4.52
CA ARG A 106 -13.76 3.29 5.57
C ARG A 106 -13.67 2.28 6.70
N GLN A 107 -13.48 1.00 6.37
CA GLN A 107 -13.38 -0.04 7.39
C GLN A 107 -12.12 0.10 8.25
N ILE A 108 -10.96 0.44 7.67
CA ILE A 108 -9.75 0.69 8.46
C ILE A 108 -9.84 2.00 9.26
N GLU A 109 -10.51 3.03 8.73
CA GLU A 109 -10.80 4.29 9.44
C GLU A 109 -11.70 4.04 10.66
N ASP A 110 -12.74 3.22 10.52
CA ASP A 110 -13.65 2.84 11.59
C ASP A 110 -12.98 1.99 12.69
N LEU A 111 -11.92 1.24 12.32
CA LEU A 111 -11.09 0.46 13.25
C LEU A 111 -9.97 1.30 13.91
N SER A 112 -9.59 2.41 13.28
CA SER A 112 -8.53 3.33 13.75
C SER A 112 -8.83 4.19 15.01
N PRO A 113 -10.06 4.36 15.54
CA PRO A 113 -10.29 5.19 16.74
C PRO A 113 -9.61 4.66 18.01
N LEU A 114 -9.12 3.41 18.03
CA LEU A 114 -8.54 2.79 19.22
C LEU A 114 -7.04 3.08 19.43
N ILE A 115 -6.32 3.65 18.45
CA ILE A 115 -4.87 3.90 18.58
C ILE A 115 -4.56 5.34 19.04
N LYS A 116 -5.43 6.33 18.77
CA LYS A 116 -5.22 7.72 19.21
C LYS A 116 -5.40 7.92 20.72
N LEU A 117 -6.32 7.18 21.37
CA LEU A 117 -6.58 7.30 22.81
C LEU A 117 -5.43 6.78 23.70
N THR A 118 -4.57 5.91 23.19
CA THR A 118 -3.41 5.38 23.94
C THR A 118 -2.18 6.28 23.93
N LEU A 119 -2.12 7.31 23.07
CA LEU A 119 -0.99 8.26 23.06
C LEU A 119 -1.31 9.60 23.75
N GLU A 120 -2.56 10.03 23.77
CA GLU A 120 -2.97 11.24 24.50
C GLU A 120 -3.30 10.98 25.98
N GLY A 121 -3.67 9.73 26.35
CA GLY A 121 -4.05 9.37 27.72
C GLY A 121 -2.90 8.98 28.68
N VAL A 122 -1.65 8.92 28.22
CA VAL A 122 -0.49 8.53 29.05
C VAL A 122 0.30 9.74 29.56
N MET A 123 -0.07 10.97 29.18
CA MET A 123 0.59 12.20 29.67
C MET A 123 -0.08 12.87 30.88
N GLU A 124 -1.22 12.37 31.36
CA GLU A 124 -1.85 12.86 32.60
C GLU A 124 -1.91 11.73 33.63
N ASN A 125 -0.82 11.54 34.37
CA ASN A 125 -0.80 11.28 35.81
C ASN A 125 0.58 10.76 36.23
N TRP A 126 1.40 11.68 36.75
CA TRP A 126 2.49 11.31 37.65
C TRP A 126 2.44 12.26 38.86
N PRO A 127 2.18 11.77 40.09
CA PRO A 127 2.41 12.53 41.32
C PRO A 127 3.91 12.65 41.64
#